data_AF-A0A352HQW6-F1
#
_entry.id   AF-A0A352HQW6-F1
#
_cell.length_a   1.000
_cell.length_b   1.000
_cell.length_c   1.000
_cell.angle_alpha   90.00
_cell.angle_beta   90.00
_cell.angle_gamma   90.00
#
_symmetry.space_group_name_H-M   'P 1'
#
loop_
_entity.id
_entity.type
_entity.pdbx_description
1 polymer ?
#
loop_
_entity_poly.entity_id
_entity_poly.type
_entity_poly.pdbx_seq_one_letter_code
_entity_poly.pdbx_strand_id
1 'polypeptide(L)'
;MKSRYSLLAAAVLPAIAIAATAPQQRGAIASDGASISVATGRGTLRVTPITDDIFRITVIPDTMDGYRYLPSQAVALTPQGNNVNVSASPSCVEISSPSTSISIDRRTGLATFSDSAGRLLISEAEGLDNRRDSK
;
A
#
# COMPACT_ATOMS: atom_id res chain seq x y z
N MET A 1 -63.91 12.48 44.92
CA MET A 1 -63.48 11.66 43.76
C MET A 1 -62.18 12.23 43.20
N LYS A 2 -61.12 11.41 43.29
CA LYS A 2 -59.80 11.38 42.62
C LYS A 2 -59.29 12.64 41.86
N SER A 3 -58.30 13.29 42.46
CA SER A 3 -57.32 14.17 41.82
C SER A 3 -56.47 13.40 40.81
N ARG A 4 -56.27 13.96 39.61
CA ARG A 4 -55.39 13.42 38.56
C ARG A 4 -54.64 14.58 37.92
N TYR A 5 -53.35 14.73 38.22
CA TYR A 5 -52.42 15.43 37.34
C TYR A 5 -51.13 14.61 37.26
N SER A 6 -50.89 14.15 36.03
CA SER A 6 -49.88 13.19 35.63
C SER A 6 -48.49 13.82 35.56
N LEU A 7 -47.51 13.17 36.19
CA LEU A 7 -46.08 13.45 36.02
C LEU A 7 -45.65 13.04 34.60
N LEU A 8 -45.20 14.00 33.79
CA LEU A 8 -44.44 13.75 32.56
C LEU A 8 -42.96 13.58 32.92
N ALA A 9 -42.50 12.34 32.98
CA ALA A 9 -41.08 12.01 33.08
C ALA A 9 -40.48 11.98 31.67
N ALA A 10 -39.60 12.93 31.36
CA ALA A 10 -38.83 12.94 30.11
C ALA A 10 -37.69 11.92 30.18
N ALA A 11 -37.78 10.86 29.38
CA ALA A 11 -36.71 9.87 29.24
C ALA A 11 -35.62 10.41 28.30
N VAL A 12 -34.44 10.68 28.85
CA VAL A 12 -33.23 10.99 28.07
C VAL A 12 -32.62 9.66 27.62
N LEU A 13 -32.67 9.37 26.32
CA LEU A 13 -31.98 8.23 25.71
C LEU A 13 -30.49 8.58 25.52
N PRO A 14 -29.54 7.87 26.14
CA PRO A 14 -28.14 8.03 25.82
C PRO A 14 -27.85 7.37 24.46
N ALA A 15 -27.42 8.16 23.47
CA ALA A 15 -26.92 7.66 22.21
C ALA A 15 -25.58 6.94 22.46
N ILE A 16 -25.60 5.61 22.42
CA ILE A 16 -24.39 4.80 22.47
C ILE A 16 -23.73 4.93 21.10
N ALA A 17 -22.68 5.76 21.00
CA ALA A 17 -21.82 5.80 19.83
C ALA A 17 -21.03 4.49 19.79
N ILE A 18 -21.44 3.57 18.92
CA ILE A 18 -20.64 2.39 18.59
C ILE A 18 -19.46 2.89 17.76
N ALA A 19 -18.30 3.04 18.39
CA ALA A 19 -17.05 3.26 17.66
C ALA A 19 -16.82 2.01 16.79
N ALA A 20 -17.08 2.13 15.50
CA ALA A 20 -16.70 1.11 14.53
C ALA A 20 -15.19 0.94 14.59
N THR A 21 -14.73 -0.16 15.17
CA THR A 21 -13.33 -0.57 15.05
C THR A 21 -13.11 -0.99 13.62
N ALA A 22 -12.63 -0.06 12.79
CA ALA A 22 -12.14 -0.40 11.46
C ALA A 22 -11.07 -1.50 11.63
N PRO A 23 -11.18 -2.64 10.94
CA PRO A 23 -10.16 -3.68 11.05
C PRO A 23 -8.80 -3.09 10.67
N GLN A 24 -7.80 -3.30 11.53
CA GLN A 24 -6.42 -2.91 11.24
C GLN A 24 -6.03 -3.45 9.87
N GLN A 25 -5.66 -2.53 8.98
CA GLN A 25 -5.39 -2.74 7.57
C GLN A 25 -4.30 -3.82 7.43
N ARG A 26 -4.67 -5.05 7.07
CA ARG A 26 -3.69 -6.07 6.70
C ARG A 26 -3.00 -5.61 5.42
N GLY A 27 -1.68 -5.45 5.54
CA GLY A 27 -0.82 -4.85 4.54
C GLY A 27 -0.20 -3.57 5.10
N ALA A 28 0.98 -3.70 5.70
CA ALA A 28 1.77 -2.53 6.05
C ALA A 28 2.33 -1.90 4.76
N ILE A 29 2.25 -0.57 4.69
CA ILE A 29 3.12 0.21 3.81
C ILE A 29 4.17 0.82 4.73
N ALA A 30 5.44 0.58 4.43
CA ALA A 30 6.55 1.20 5.13
C ALA A 30 7.34 2.04 4.15
N SER A 31 7.83 3.18 4.62
CA SER A 31 8.75 4.03 3.86
C SER A 31 9.98 4.30 4.72
N ASP A 32 11.16 4.18 4.12
CA ASP A 32 12.44 4.57 4.73
C ASP A 32 12.92 5.94 4.23
N GLY A 33 12.05 6.69 3.55
CA GLY A 33 12.36 7.99 2.94
C GLY A 33 13.03 7.89 1.57
N ALA A 34 13.48 6.71 1.15
CA ALA A 34 14.07 6.45 -0.17
C ALA A 34 13.31 5.38 -0.96
N SER A 35 12.58 4.50 -0.29
CA SER A 35 11.85 3.39 -0.88
C SER A 35 10.53 3.16 -0.15
N ILE A 36 9.57 2.62 -0.89
CA ILE A 36 8.26 2.22 -0.40
C ILE A 36 8.18 0.71 -0.42
N SER A 37 7.97 0.10 0.74
CA SER A 37 7.74 -1.33 0.89
C SER A 37 6.26 -1.59 1.04
N VAL A 38 5.72 -2.46 0.18
CA VAL A 38 4.32 -2.88 0.15
C VAL A 38 4.24 -4.35 0.53
N ALA A 39 3.68 -4.65 1.70
CA ALA A 39 3.39 -6.02 2.09
C ALA A 39 2.19 -6.56 1.29
N THR A 40 2.35 -7.75 0.71
CA THR A 40 1.36 -8.43 -0.12
C THR A 40 1.07 -9.84 0.42
N GLY A 41 0.06 -10.53 -0.12
CA GLY A 41 -0.22 -11.92 0.24
C GLY A 41 0.83 -12.95 -0.20
N ARG A 42 1.89 -12.55 -0.92
CA ARG A 42 2.91 -13.46 -1.48
C ARG A 42 4.35 -13.06 -1.16
N GLY A 43 4.56 -11.96 -0.44
CA GLY A 43 5.86 -11.34 -0.23
C GLY A 43 5.77 -9.84 -0.01
N THR A 44 6.92 -9.19 0.12
CA THR A 44 7.02 -7.73 0.12
C THR A 44 7.59 -7.23 -1.20
N LEU A 45 6.93 -6.24 -1.80
CA LEU A 45 7.43 -5.54 -2.98
C LEU A 45 7.99 -4.18 -2.56
N ARG A 46 9.28 -3.95 -2.80
CA ARG A 46 9.96 -2.70 -2.49
C ARG A 46 10.18 -1.90 -3.77
N VAL A 47 9.61 -0.70 -3.79
CA VAL A 47 9.70 0.27 -4.88
C VAL A 47 10.66 1.37 -4.49
N THR A 48 11.75 1.54 -5.24
CA THR A 48 12.68 2.67 -5.07
C THR A 48 12.56 3.59 -6.29
N PRO A 49 11.96 4.79 -6.16
CA PRO A 49 12.06 5.82 -7.19
C PRO A 49 13.53 6.23 -7.37
N ILE A 50 14.00 6.29 -8.61
CA ILE A 50 15.34 6.78 -8.96
C ILE A 50 15.23 8.17 -9.57
N THR A 51 14.28 8.34 -10.49
CA THR A 51 13.82 9.60 -11.09
C THR A 51 12.29 9.57 -11.16
N ASP A 52 11.67 10.59 -11.76
CA ASP A 52 10.22 10.60 -11.99
C ASP A 52 9.76 9.45 -12.92
N ASP A 53 10.62 8.98 -13.82
CA ASP A 53 10.31 7.96 -14.83
C ASP A 53 11.06 6.62 -14.66
N ILE A 54 11.98 6.53 -13.71
CA ILE A 54 12.76 5.31 -13.45
C ILE A 54 12.50 4.80 -12.04
N PHE A 55 12.00 3.57 -11.96
CA PHE A 55 11.70 2.89 -10.71
C PHE A 55 12.44 1.56 -10.65
N ARG A 56 13.09 1.30 -9.51
CA ARG A 56 13.60 -0.03 -9.20
C ARG A 56 12.55 -0.80 -8.41
N ILE A 57 12.21 -1.98 -8.91
CA ILE A 57 11.35 -2.93 -8.23
C ILE A 57 12.21 -4.04 -7.64
N THR A 58 12.05 -4.32 -6.36
CA THR A 58 12.73 -5.40 -5.67
C THR A 58 11.69 -6.26 -4.94
N VAL A 59 11.70 -7.53 -5.28
CA VAL A 59 10.86 -8.54 -4.64
C VAL A 59 11.62 -9.13 -3.46
N ILE A 60 11.02 -9.06 -2.27
CA ILE A 60 11.58 -9.60 -1.02
C ILE A 60 10.66 -10.75 -0.57
N PRO A 61 11.11 -12.02 -0.65
CA PRO A 61 10.36 -13.16 -0.13
C PRO A 61 10.15 -13.04 1.39
N ASP A 62 9.01 -13.51 1.88
CA ASP A 62 8.70 -13.51 3.33
C ASP A 62 9.68 -14.38 4.13
N THR A 63 10.39 -15.29 3.48
CA THR A 63 11.42 -16.15 4.10
C THR A 63 12.75 -15.44 4.35
N MET A 64 12.92 -14.21 3.87
CA MET A 64 14.18 -13.48 3.87
C MET A 64 14.18 -12.33 4.89
N ASP A 65 14.13 -12.69 6.17
CA ASP A 65 14.26 -11.74 7.28
C ASP A 65 15.59 -10.98 7.21
N GLY A 66 15.55 -9.66 7.37
CA GLY A 66 16.75 -8.82 7.37
C GLY A 66 17.40 -8.61 6.00
N TYR A 67 16.64 -8.80 4.90
CA TYR A 67 17.13 -8.53 3.55
C TYR A 67 17.81 -7.16 3.45
N ARG A 68 19.06 -7.16 2.97
CA ARG A 68 19.84 -5.96 2.71
C ARG A 68 20.16 -5.88 1.22
N TYR A 69 19.65 -4.84 0.58
CA TYR A 69 20.01 -4.53 -0.80
C TYR A 69 21.50 -4.17 -0.88
N LEU A 70 22.23 -4.87 -1.74
CA LEU A 70 23.59 -4.54 -2.13
C LEU A 70 23.55 -3.87 -3.50
N PRO A 71 23.95 -2.60 -3.62
CA PRO A 71 23.94 -1.91 -4.91
C PRO A 71 24.85 -2.60 -5.92
N SER A 72 24.32 -2.81 -7.12
CA SER A 72 25.13 -3.30 -8.25
C SER A 72 26.17 -2.24 -8.62
N GLN A 73 27.39 -2.70 -8.94
CA GLN A 73 28.47 -1.85 -9.44
C GLN A 73 28.18 -1.26 -10.83
N ALA A 74 27.17 -1.78 -11.55
CA ALA A 74 26.74 -1.27 -12.84
C ALA A 74 25.70 -0.14 -12.75
N VAL A 75 25.19 0.18 -11.55
CA VAL A 75 24.22 1.27 -11.38
C VAL A 75 24.95 2.61 -11.43
N ALA A 76 24.77 3.35 -12.51
CA ALA A 76 25.35 4.69 -12.69
C ALA A 76 24.43 5.83 -12.23
N LEU A 77 23.14 5.55 -12.03
CA LEU A 77 22.15 6.56 -11.65
C LEU A 77 22.04 6.67 -10.13
N THR A 78 22.19 7.89 -9.63
CA THR A 78 21.92 8.24 -8.23
C THR A 78 20.45 8.60 -8.08
N PRO A 79 19.73 8.07 -7.07
CA PRO A 79 18.37 8.51 -6.78
C PRO A 79 18.31 10.02 -6.56
N GLN A 80 17.44 10.72 -7.31
CA GLN A 80 17.35 12.18 -7.27
C GLN A 80 16.36 12.71 -6.23
N GLY A 81 15.85 11.83 -5.36
CA GLY A 81 14.87 12.15 -4.32
C GLY A 81 13.47 11.66 -4.68
N ASN A 82 12.59 11.62 -3.68
CA ASN A 82 11.28 10.99 -3.79
C ASN A 82 10.20 12.04 -4.13
N ASN A 83 9.99 12.32 -5.41
CA ASN A 83 8.82 13.10 -5.86
C ASN A 83 7.65 12.17 -6.18
N VAL A 84 7.27 11.34 -5.20
CA VAL A 84 6.19 10.36 -5.37
C VAL A 84 5.13 10.54 -4.30
N ASN A 85 3.87 10.45 -4.72
CA ASN A 85 2.72 10.33 -3.86
C ASN A 85 2.34 8.86 -3.72
N VAL A 86 1.97 8.46 -2.52
CA VAL A 86 1.50 7.10 -2.23
C VAL A 86 0.08 7.17 -1.73
N SER A 87 -0.81 6.41 -2.36
CA SER A 87 -2.18 6.20 -1.87
C SER A 87 -2.45 4.72 -1.71
N ALA A 88 -3.32 4.38 -0.76
CA ALA A 88 -3.53 2.99 -0.38
C ALA A 88 -4.99 2.72 -0.10
N SER A 89 -5.47 1.61 -0.65
CA SER A 89 -6.74 1.00 -0.30
C SER A 89 -6.50 -0.37 0.35
N PRO A 90 -7.56 -1.05 0.81
CA PRO A 90 -7.45 -2.44 1.28
C PRO A 90 -6.95 -3.42 0.22
N SER A 91 -7.19 -3.16 -1.07
CA SER A 91 -6.86 -4.08 -2.18
C SER A 91 -5.70 -3.62 -3.05
N CYS A 92 -5.36 -2.32 -3.04
CA CYS A 92 -4.37 -1.75 -3.95
C CYS A 92 -3.48 -0.73 -3.24
N VAL A 93 -2.24 -0.59 -3.71
CA VAL A 93 -1.36 0.55 -3.41
C VAL A 93 -0.99 1.23 -4.72
N GLU A 94 -1.19 2.54 -4.79
CA GLU A 94 -0.82 3.37 -5.93
C GLU A 94 0.37 4.25 -5.54
N ILE A 95 1.42 4.25 -6.37
CA ILE A 95 2.60 5.11 -6.23
C ILE A 95 2.70 5.95 -7.50
N SER A 96 2.54 7.25 -7.39
CA SER A 96 2.48 8.16 -8.54
C SER A 96 3.56 9.22 -8.48
N SER A 97 4.24 9.40 -9.60
CA SER A 97 5.18 10.49 -9.88
C SER A 97 4.58 11.44 -10.93
N PRO A 98 5.25 12.54 -11.31
CA PRO A 98 4.78 13.39 -12.40
C PRO A 98 4.58 12.70 -13.75
N SER A 99 5.35 11.63 -14.05
CA SER A 99 5.32 10.97 -15.37
C SER A 99 4.75 9.55 -15.36
N THR A 100 4.77 8.88 -14.21
CA THR A 100 4.47 7.44 -14.10
C THR A 100 3.65 7.12 -12.85
N SER A 101 2.68 6.21 -12.99
CA SER A 101 1.97 5.61 -11.86
C SER A 101 2.21 4.11 -11.80
N ILE A 102 2.36 3.57 -10.59
CA ILE A 102 2.53 2.16 -10.29
C ILE A 102 1.36 1.72 -9.41
N SER A 103 0.57 0.78 -9.91
CA SER A 103 -0.53 0.16 -9.17
C SER A 103 -0.11 -1.24 -8.73
N ILE A 104 -0.24 -1.55 -7.44
CA ILE A 104 0.15 -2.83 -6.85
C ILE A 104 -1.07 -3.50 -6.22
N ASP A 105 -1.49 -4.63 -6.77
CA ASP A 105 -2.51 -5.49 -6.16
C ASP A 105 -1.92 -6.13 -4.88
N ARG A 106 -2.56 -5.90 -3.74
CA ARG A 106 -2.05 -6.34 -2.43
C ARG A 106 -2.22 -7.84 -2.18
N ARG A 107 -3.11 -8.51 -2.92
CA ARG A 107 -3.33 -9.95 -2.80
C ARG A 107 -2.28 -10.71 -3.59
N THR A 108 -1.94 -10.27 -4.78
CA THR A 108 -1.03 -10.98 -5.71
C THR A 108 0.36 -10.39 -5.76
N GLY A 109 0.53 -9.13 -5.38
CA GLY A 109 1.76 -8.36 -5.59
C GLY A 109 1.99 -7.96 -7.05
N LEU A 110 0.96 -8.05 -7.90
CA LEU A 110 1.05 -7.67 -9.31
C LEU A 110 1.22 -6.17 -9.46
N ALA A 111 2.32 -5.75 -10.06
CA ALA A 111 2.61 -4.37 -10.40
C ALA A 111 2.18 -4.03 -11.83
N THR A 112 1.46 -2.92 -11.98
CA THR A 112 1.07 -2.34 -13.27
C THR A 112 1.57 -0.92 -13.36
N PHE A 113 2.18 -0.57 -14.48
CA PHE A 113 2.78 0.72 -14.76
C PHE A 113 2.01 1.43 -15.85
N SER A 114 1.66 2.67 -15.59
CA SER A 114 0.95 3.54 -16.51
C SER A 114 1.65 4.89 -16.62
N ASP A 115 1.47 5.57 -17.74
CA ASP A 115 1.92 6.96 -17.87
C ASP A 115 1.02 7.92 -17.07
N SER A 116 1.38 9.20 -17.05
CA SER A 116 0.63 10.26 -16.36
C SER A 116 -0.79 10.51 -16.91
N ALA A 117 -1.12 9.99 -18.10
CA ALA A 117 -2.47 10.01 -18.66
C ALA A 117 -3.28 8.75 -18.29
N GLY A 118 -2.70 7.82 -17.52
CA GLY A 118 -3.31 6.56 -17.15
C GLY A 118 -3.27 5.49 -18.23
N ARG A 119 -2.48 5.68 -19.30
CA ARG A 119 -2.31 4.65 -20.33
C ARG A 119 -1.34 3.59 -19.84
N LEU A 120 -1.74 2.33 -19.98
CA LEU A 120 -0.91 1.19 -19.62
C LEU A 120 0.39 1.18 -20.43
N LEU A 121 1.52 1.09 -19.73
CA LEU A 121 2.85 0.91 -20.31
C LEU A 121 3.27 -0.56 -20.24
N ILE A 122 3.20 -1.13 -19.03
CA ILE A 122 3.55 -2.52 -18.77
C ILE A 122 2.79 -3.05 -17.55
N SER A 123 2.44 -4.33 -17.58
CA SER A 123 1.85 -5.04 -16.45
C SER A 123 2.55 -6.37 -16.27
N GLU A 124 2.83 -6.75 -15.04
CA GLU A 124 3.34 -8.08 -14.73
C GLU A 124 2.28 -9.15 -15.05
N ALA A 125 2.71 -10.31 -15.56
CA ALA A 125 1.77 -11.36 -15.98
C ALA A 125 1.06 -12.06 -14.82
N GLU A 126 1.79 -12.41 -13.75
CA GLU A 126 1.27 -13.24 -12.64
C GLU A 126 1.50 -12.61 -11.25
N GLY A 127 2.04 -11.40 -11.23
CA GLY A 127 2.53 -10.73 -10.02
C GLY A 127 3.63 -11.52 -9.31
N LEU A 128 3.79 -11.25 -8.02
CA LEU A 128 4.87 -11.80 -7.22
C LEU A 128 4.64 -13.29 -6.95
N ASP A 129 5.44 -14.20 -7.52
CA ASP A 129 5.43 -15.63 -7.22
C ASP A 129 6.78 -16.15 -6.67
N ASN A 130 7.00 -15.96 -5.37
CA ASN A 130 8.18 -16.48 -4.68
C ASN A 130 7.96 -17.88 -4.06
N ARG A 131 6.93 -18.62 -4.48
CA ARG A 131 6.63 -19.96 -3.93
C ARG A 131 7.47 -21.06 -4.56
N ARG A 132 8.22 -20.76 -5.62
CA ARG A 132 9.11 -21.71 -6.28
C ARG A 132 10.54 -21.33 -5.96
N ASP A 133 11.16 -22.06 -5.05
CA ASP A 133 12.62 -22.18 -5.04
C ASP A 133 13.05 -22.59 -6.44
N SER A 134 13.80 -21.73 -7.12
CA SER A 134 14.61 -22.14 -8.26
C SER A 134 15.61 -23.19 -7.75
N LYS A 135 15.32 -24.45 -8.06
CA LYS A 135 16.28 -25.56 -7.95
C LYS A 135 17.52 -25.31 -8.79
#